data_AF-A0A7W1J792-F1
#
_entry.id   AF-A0A7W1J792-F1
#
_cell.length_a   1.000
_cell.length_b   1.000
_cell.length_c   1.000
_cell.angle_alpha   90.00
_cell.angle_beta   90.00
_cell.angle_gamma   90.00
#
_symmetry.space_group_name_H-M   'P 1'
#
loop_
_entity.id
_entity.type
_entity.pdbx_description
1 polymer ?
#
loop_
_entity_poly.entity_id
_entity_poly.type
_entity_poly.pdbx_seq_one_letter_code
_entity_poly.pdbx_strand_id
1 'polypeptide(L)' 'MASNHTTGGNSGSPVLNANGELIGTNFDRVWEGTMSDIDFDPDMCRNISLDIRYTLFVIDKYAGCKRLINEMQIRR' A
#
# COMPACT_ATOMS: atom_id res chain seq x y z
N MET A 1 -4.97 -2.01 6.63
CA MET A 1 -4.13 -3.18 6.94
C MET A 1 -4.69 -4.35 6.17
N ALA A 2 -3.84 -5.24 5.66
CA ALA A 2 -4.26 -6.47 4.98
C ALA A 2 -3.47 -7.67 5.51
N SER A 3 -3.94 -8.88 5.21
CA SER A 3 -3.30 -10.14 5.60
C SER A 3 -2.33 -10.64 4.52
N ASN A 4 -1.67 -9.73 3.80
CA ASN A 4 -0.75 -10.11 2.73
C ASN A 4 0.57 -10.54 3.35
N HIS A 5 1.10 -11.68 2.90
CA HIS A 5 2.44 -12.13 3.30
C HIS A 5 3.48 -11.24 2.65
N THR A 6 4.19 -10.46 3.47
CA THR A 6 5.25 -9.56 3.02
C THR A 6 6.49 -9.77 3.86
N THR A 7 7.65 -9.60 3.25
CA THR A 7 8.98 -9.61 3.89
C THR A 7 9.84 -8.42 3.45
N GLY A 8 11.05 -8.28 3.99
CA GLY A 8 12.04 -7.30 3.54
C GLY A 8 12.23 -7.37 2.02
N GLY A 9 12.15 -6.21 1.36
CA GLY A 9 12.10 -6.10 -0.10
C GLY A 9 10.74 -5.74 -0.68
N ASN A 10 9.64 -5.84 0.10
CA ASN A 10 8.29 -5.46 -0.34
C ASN A 10 7.93 -3.99 -0.07
N SER A 11 8.90 -3.17 0.36
CA SER A 11 8.68 -1.74 0.52
C SER A 11 8.48 -1.09 -0.86
N GLY A 12 7.36 -0.40 -1.03
CA GLY A 12 6.96 0.19 -2.31
C GLY A 12 6.11 -0.72 -3.20
N SER A 13 5.83 -1.96 -2.80
CA SER A 13 4.99 -2.87 -3.60
C SER A 13 3.57 -2.31 -3.80
N PRO A 14 3.00 -2.41 -5.01
CA PRO A 14 1.64 -1.97 -5.27
C PRO A 14 0.62 -2.90 -4.60
N VAL A 15 -0.39 -2.32 -3.96
CA VAL A 15 -1.56 -3.05 -3.46
C VAL A 15 -2.68 -2.88 -4.47
N LEU A 16 -3.18 -3.98 -5.01
CA LEU A 16 -4.20 -3.99 -6.06
C LEU A 16 -5.54 -4.49 -5.54
N ASN A 17 -6.65 -3.98 -6.09
CA ASN A 17 -7.97 -4.56 -5.89
C ASN A 17 -8.22 -5.74 -6.85
N ALA A 18 -9.41 -6.35 -6.76
CA ALA A 18 -9.82 -7.49 -7.59
C ALA A 18 -9.81 -7.20 -9.11
N ASN A 19 -9.86 -5.92 -9.51
CA ASN A 19 -9.82 -5.49 -10.92
C ASN A 19 -8.40 -5.16 -11.39
N GLY A 20 -7.38 -5.33 -10.55
CA GLY A 20 -6.00 -4.95 -10.85
C GLY A 20 -5.72 -3.45 -10.76
N GLU A 21 -6.58 -2.68 -10.09
CA GLU A 21 -6.41 -1.24 -9.91
C GLU A 21 -5.63 -0.94 -8.63
N LEU A 22 -4.74 0.05 -8.68
CA LEU A 22 -3.91 0.46 -7.54
C LEU A 22 -4.77 1.08 -6.45
N ILE A 23 -4.77 0.47 -5.25
CA ILE A 23 -5.49 0.95 -4.07
C ILE A 23 -4.57 1.38 -2.92
N GLY A 24 -3.27 1.07 -3.01
CA GLY A 24 -2.31 1.52 -2.03
C GLY A 24 -0.87 1.10 -2.31
N THR A 25 0.02 1.49 -1.40
CA THR A 25 1.45 1.16 -1.46
C THR A 25 1.87 0.54 -0.15
N ASN A 26 2.43 -0.66 -0.21
CA ASN A 26 2.95 -1.34 0.97
C ASN A 26 4.20 -0.61 1.50
N PHE A 27 4.23 -0.30 2.79
CA PHE A 27 5.38 0.42 3.37
C PHE A 27 5.99 -0.28 4.58
N ASP A 28 5.19 -1.00 5.38
CA ASP A 28 5.68 -1.65 6.60
C ASP A 28 4.85 -2.89 6.97
N ARG A 29 5.23 -3.54 8.07
CA ARG A 29 4.55 -4.69 8.69
C ARG A 29 4.27 -4.38 10.15
N VAL A 30 3.24 -4.99 10.71
CA VAL A 30 2.99 -4.91 12.16
C VAL A 30 4.09 -5.63 12.92
N TRP A 31 4.38 -5.19 14.14
CA TRP A 31 5.42 -5.75 15.00
C TRP A 31 5.20 -7.25 15.28
N GLU A 32 3.95 -7.66 15.46
CA GLU A 32 3.52 -9.05 15.65
C GLU A 32 3.80 -9.92 14.42
N GLY A 33 3.97 -9.30 13.24
CA GLY A 33 4.31 -9.95 11.97
C GLY A 33 5.81 -10.05 11.70
N THR A 34 6.69 -9.67 12.65
CA THR A 34 8.15 -9.78 12.45
C THR A 34 8.60 -11.23 12.26
N MET A 35 7.83 -12.20 12.79
CA MET A 35 8.08 -13.63 12.61
C MET A 35 7.74 -14.16 11.21
N SER A 36 7.09 -13.36 10.35
CA SER A 36 6.68 -13.76 8.98
C SER A 36 7.82 -14.13 8.02
N ASP A 37 9.08 -13.87 8.42
CA ASP A 37 10.26 -14.32 7.69
C ASP A 37 10.56 -15.81 7.93
N ILE A 38 9.97 -16.43 8.96
CA ILE A 38 10.16 -17.84 9.35
C ILE A 38 8.82 -18.61 9.33
N ASP A 39 7.73 -18.01 9.82
CA ASP A 39 6.40 -18.64 9.85
C ASP A 39 5.28 -17.61 9.68
N PHE A 40 4.28 -17.92 8.86
CA PHE A 40 3.18 -17.01 8.50
C PHE A 40 1.89 -17.38 9.24
N ASP A 41 1.54 -16.57 10.24
CA ASP A 41 0.26 -16.66 10.93
C ASP A 41 -0.75 -15.67 10.32
N PRO A 42 -1.86 -16.14 9.69
CA PRO A 42 -2.88 -15.28 9.09
C PRO A 42 -3.72 -14.50 10.11
N ASP A 43 -3.64 -14.76 11.41
CA ASP A 43 -4.31 -13.97 12.45
C ASP A 43 -3.43 -12.84 12.99
N MET A 44 -2.10 -13.02 12.98
CA MET A 44 -1.13 -12.05 13.51
C MET A 44 -0.39 -11.26 12.44
N CYS A 45 -0.09 -11.85 11.29
CA CYS A 45 0.69 -11.21 10.23
C CYS A 45 -0.17 -10.22 9.44
N ARG A 46 0.08 -8.92 9.62
CA ARG A 46 -0.58 -7.86 8.86
C ARG A 46 0.45 -6.96 8.19
N ASN A 47 0.23 -6.66 6.92
CA ASN A 47 1.00 -5.63 6.23
C ASN A 47 0.30 -4.27 6.37
N ILE A 48 1.11 -3.23 6.46
CA ILE A 48 0.68 -1.84 6.57
C ILE A 48 0.91 -1.17 5.21
N SER A 49 -0.16 -0.60 4.67
CA SER A 49 -0.16 0.03 3.36
C SER A 49 -0.76 1.41 3.45
N LEU A 50 -0.20 2.33 2.67
CA LEU A 50 -0.73 3.67 2.49
C LEU A 50 -1.85 3.63 1.46
N ASP A 51 -3.02 4.16 1.80
CA ASP A 51 -4.14 4.24 0.87
C ASP A 51 -3.84 5.21 -0.27
N ILE A 52 -4.11 4.80 -1.51
CA ILE A 52 -3.82 5.62 -2.70
C ILE A 52 -4.56 6.97 -2.65
N ARG A 53 -5.74 7.05 -2.02
CA ARG A 53 -6.49 8.30 -1.87
C ARG A 53 -5.76 9.30 -1.01
N TYR A 54 -5.04 8.84 0.02
CA TYR A 54 -4.22 9.72 0.86
C TYR A 54 -3.00 10.21 0.09
N THR A 55 -2.34 9.33 -0.68
CA THR A 55 -1.25 9.74 -1.59
C THR A 55 -1.71 10.81 -2.56
N LEU A 56 -2.85 10.60 -3.24
CA LEU A 56 -3.42 11.58 -4.17
C LEU A 56 -3.85 12.88 -3.46
N PHE A 57 -4.39 12.79 -2.24
CA PHE A 57 -4.72 13.96 -1.43
C PHE A 57 -3.48 14.81 -1.12
N VAL A 58 -2.37 14.19 -0.73
CA VAL A 58 -1.11 14.91 -0.47
C VAL A 58 -0.57 15.54 -1.77
N ILE A 59 -0.60 14.81 -2.90
CA ILE A 59 -0.13 15.33 -4.19
C ILE A 59 -0.97 16.55 -4.64
N ASP A 60 -2.30 16.47 -4.54
CA ASP A 60 -3.19 17.55 -4.99
C ASP A 60 -3.25 18.72 -4.00
N LYS A 61 -3.53 18.44 -2.72
CA LYS A 61 -3.84 19.49 -1.73
C LYS A 61 -2.62 20.07 -1.05
N TYR A 62 -1.63 19.24 -0.75
CA TYR A 62 -0.44 19.70 -0.04
C TYR A 62 0.65 20.16 -1.02
N ALA A 63 0.98 19.33 -2.01
CA ALA A 63 2.05 19.61 -2.96
C ALA A 63 1.60 20.44 -4.18
N GLY A 64 0.29 20.60 -4.41
CA GLY A 64 -0.24 21.35 -5.55
C GLY A 64 0.14 20.79 -6.93
N CYS A 65 0.58 19.53 -6.99
CA CYS A 65 1.21 18.92 -8.17
C CYS A 65 0.19 18.36 -9.16
N LYS A 66 -0.72 19.21 -9.66
CA LYS A 66 -1.82 18.82 -10.56
C LYS A 66 -1.38 18.10 -11.85
N ARG A 67 -0.16 18.38 -12.33
CA ARG A 67 0.42 17.68 -13.50
C ARG A 67 0.43 16.17 -13.31
N LEU A 68 0.82 15.68 -12.13
CA LEU A 68 0.88 14.25 -11.85
C LEU A 68 -0.52 13.63 -11.78
N ILE A 69 -1.49 14.34 -11.19
CA ILE A 69 -2.88 13.90 -11.14
C ILE A 69 -3.45 13.72 -12.56
N ASN A 70 -3.17 14.66 -13.46
CA ASN A 70 -3.63 14.62 -14.85
C ASN A 70 -2.91 13.57 -15.70
N GLU A 71 -1.71 13.15 -15.31
CA GLU A 71 -0.94 12.09 -15.98
C GLU A 71 -1.47 10.69 -15.67
N MET A 72 -2.12 10.52 -14.50
CA MET A 72 -2.63 9.23 -14.04
C MET A 72 -4.03 8.92 -14.58
N GLN A 73 -4.28 7.65 -14.92
CA GLN A 73 -5.62 7.15 -15.24
C GLN A 73 -6.35 6.74 -13.95
N ILE A 74 -7.17 7.64 -13.41
CA ILE A 74 -7.93 7.39 -12.17
C ILE A 74 -9.33 6.86 -12.52
N ARG A 75 -9.67 5.68 -12.00
CA ARG A 75 -10.97 5.04 -12.23
C ARG A 75 -12.01 5.43 -11.16
N ARG A 76 -13.25 5.49 -11.66
CA ARG A 76 -14.57 5.62 -11.01
C ARG A 76 -14.79 4.94 -9.67
#